data_AF-A0A0D7WW38-F1
#
_entry.id   AF-A0A0D7WW38-F1
#
_cell.length_a   1.000
_cell.length_b   1.000
_cell.length_c   1.000
_cell.angle_alpha   90.00
_cell.angle_beta   90.00
_cell.angle_gamma   90.00
#
_symmetry.space_group_name_H-M   'P 1'
#
loop_
_entity.id
_entity.type
_entity.pdbx_description
1 polymer ?
#
loop_
_entity_poly.entity_id
_entity_poly.type
_entity_poly.pdbx_seq_one_letter_code
_entity_poly.pdbx_strand_id
1 'polypeptide(L)'
;MRHYYVLVDDNRVSRHIEPINTVLFKTPFVGMPPAQVLYVHATEDAEYTDWLSFSASQPLLSDPMKRILELYNTQARFKQLYIVNREPSRQELYWISSVPTVDGISEQTEFYAHDQTLKRLVLDSHKVNGHHFFRLSNVREPYFIVSLEAAESLLRRSLSGFRLQKLELL
;
A
#
# COMPACT_ATOMS: atom_id res chain seq x y z
N MET A 1 15.19 13.12 14.55
CA MET A 1 13.74 13.42 14.40
C MET A 1 13.10 12.26 13.67
N ARG A 2 11.97 11.74 14.16
CA ARG A 2 11.26 10.67 13.44
C ARG A 2 10.40 11.30 12.36
N HIS A 3 10.40 10.70 11.18
CA HIS A 3 9.57 11.12 10.07
C HIS A 3 8.75 9.94 9.59
N TYR A 4 7.54 10.26 9.14
CA TYR A 4 6.60 9.29 8.61
C TYR A 4 6.15 9.76 7.23
N TYR A 5 5.83 8.79 6.40
CA TYR A 5 5.43 9.01 5.02
C TYR A 5 4.21 8.17 4.72
N VAL A 6 3.26 8.75 3.97
CA VAL A 6 2.21 7.97 3.35
C VAL A 6 2.70 7.45 2.00
N LEU A 7 2.43 6.16 1.74
CA LEU A 7 2.62 5.54 0.44
C LEU A 7 1.44 5.92 -0.46
N VAL A 8 1.73 6.64 -1.53
CA VAL A 8 0.73 7.09 -2.52
C VAL A 8 1.08 6.48 -3.87
N ASP A 9 0.08 6.13 -4.68
CA ASP A 9 0.34 5.65 -6.04
C ASP A 9 1.13 6.69 -6.86
N ASP A 10 2.08 6.20 -7.66
CA ASP A 10 2.77 7.06 -8.63
C ASP A 10 1.99 7.10 -9.96
N ASN A 11 1.06 8.05 -10.04
CA ASN A 11 0.22 8.27 -11.22
C ASN A 11 1.00 8.71 -12.48
N ARG A 12 2.32 8.92 -12.39
CA ARG A 12 3.17 9.23 -13.55
C ARG A 12 3.57 7.97 -14.31
N VAL A 13 3.46 6.80 -13.68
CA VAL A 13 3.76 5.51 -14.31
C VAL A 13 2.51 5.02 -15.04
N SER A 14 2.57 4.99 -16.37
CA SER A 14 1.55 4.34 -17.17
C SER A 14 1.83 2.85 -17.18
N ARG A 15 1.12 2.10 -16.35
CA ARG A 15 1.40 0.67 -16.16
C ARG A 15 0.89 -0.21 -17.29
N HIS A 16 -0.13 0.25 -18.02
CA HIS A 16 -0.79 -0.51 -19.08
C HIS A 16 -1.20 -1.93 -18.65
N ILE A 17 -1.66 -2.09 -17.40
CA ILE A 17 -2.18 -3.34 -16.84
C ILE A 17 -3.60 -3.07 -16.33
N GLU A 18 -4.57 -3.79 -16.88
CA GLU A 18 -5.98 -3.67 -16.53
C GLU A 18 -6.51 -4.99 -15.96
N PRO A 19 -7.02 -5.02 -14.71
CA PRO A 19 -7.59 -6.23 -14.13
C PRO A 19 -8.92 -6.60 -14.79
N ILE A 20 -9.04 -7.85 -15.26
CA ILE A 20 -10.26 -8.38 -15.89
C ILE A 20 -11.39 -8.53 -14.86
N ASN A 21 -11.05 -8.88 -13.62
CA ASN A 21 -12.01 -9.04 -12.53
C ASN A 21 -11.48 -8.41 -11.24
N THR A 22 -12.21 -7.42 -10.72
CA THR A 22 -11.88 -6.70 -9.48
C THR A 22 -12.64 -7.19 -8.25
N VAL A 23 -13.51 -8.22 -8.39
CA VAL A 23 -14.29 -8.79 -7.27
C VAL A 23 -13.39 -9.26 -6.14
N LEU A 24 -12.19 -9.76 -6.45
CA LEU A 24 -11.20 -10.18 -5.44
C LEU A 24 -10.87 -9.06 -4.44
N PHE A 25 -10.91 -7.80 -4.89
CA PHE A 25 -10.60 -6.64 -4.05
C PHE A 25 -11.73 -6.24 -3.10
N LYS A 26 -12.92 -6.85 -3.25
CA LYS A 26 -14.07 -6.65 -2.36
C LYS A 26 -14.07 -7.63 -1.18
N THR A 27 -13.34 -8.74 -1.30
CA THR A 27 -13.23 -9.73 -0.22
C THR A 27 -12.30 -9.21 0.87
N PRO A 28 -12.71 -9.16 2.14
CA PRO A 28 -11.82 -8.80 3.24
C PRO A 28 -10.65 -9.79 3.34
N PHE A 29 -9.47 -9.30 3.75
CA PHE A 29 -8.25 -10.12 3.83
C PHE A 29 -8.48 -11.45 4.56
N VAL A 30 -9.20 -11.46 5.69
CA VAL A 30 -9.48 -12.67 6.48
C VAL A 30 -10.17 -13.75 5.65
N GLY A 31 -11.12 -13.37 4.78
CA GLY A 31 -11.89 -14.29 3.94
C GLY A 31 -11.20 -14.71 2.65
N MET A 32 -10.03 -14.15 2.31
CA MET A 32 -9.30 -14.54 1.11
C MET A 32 -8.66 -15.93 1.26
N PRO A 33 -8.50 -16.72 0.18
CA PRO A 33 -7.64 -17.89 0.19
C PRO A 33 -6.15 -17.51 0.38
N PRO A 34 -5.27 -18.43 0.82
CA PRO A 34 -3.83 -18.16 0.96
C PRO A 34 -3.14 -17.75 -0.35
N ALA A 35 -3.63 -18.25 -1.48
CA ALA A 35 -3.17 -17.93 -2.83
C ALA A 35 -4.36 -17.76 -3.77
N GLN A 36 -4.26 -16.82 -4.71
CA GLN A 36 -5.31 -16.47 -5.65
C GLN A 36 -4.71 -16.00 -6.98
N VAL A 37 -5.52 -15.93 -8.03
CA VAL A 37 -5.12 -15.52 -9.37
C VAL A 37 -5.93 -14.29 -9.79
N LEU A 38 -5.25 -13.28 -10.31
CA LEU A 38 -5.84 -12.12 -10.96
C LEU A 38 -5.47 -12.14 -12.44
N TYR A 39 -6.46 -12.33 -13.31
CA TYR A 39 -6.25 -12.16 -14.74
C TYR A 39 -6.24 -10.69 -15.11
N VAL A 40 -5.31 -10.30 -15.97
CA VAL A 40 -5.17 -8.93 -16.48
C VAL A 40 -5.12 -8.93 -18.01
N HIS A 41 -5.48 -7.78 -18.60
CA HIS A 41 -5.01 -7.39 -19.93
C HIS A 41 -3.82 -6.47 -19.74
N ALA A 42 -2.68 -6.85 -20.31
CA ALA A 42 -1.47 -6.04 -20.27
C ALA A 42 -0.86 -5.93 -21.67
N THR A 43 -0.41 -4.74 -22.04
CA THR A 43 0.33 -4.52 -23.30
C THR A 43 1.77 -5.04 -23.19
N GLU A 44 2.50 -5.08 -24.30
CA GLU A 44 3.90 -5.54 -24.29
C GLU A 44 4.83 -4.62 -23.48
N ASP A 45 4.52 -3.32 -23.44
CA ASP A 45 5.23 -2.29 -22.68
C ASP A 45 4.71 -2.14 -21.24
N ALA A 46 3.88 -3.08 -20.77
CA ALA A 46 3.31 -3.02 -19.43
C ALA A 46 4.37 -3.04 -18.32
N GLU A 47 4.26 -2.08 -17.40
CA GLU A 47 5.16 -1.91 -16.26
C GLU A 47 4.58 -2.52 -14.98
N TYR A 48 5.21 -3.61 -14.53
CA TYR A 48 4.89 -4.30 -13.28
C TYR A 48 5.71 -3.70 -12.14
N THR A 49 5.21 -2.59 -11.58
CA THR A 49 5.88 -1.87 -10.49
C THR A 49 5.75 -2.56 -9.14
N ASP A 50 6.55 -2.16 -8.16
CA ASP A 50 6.57 -2.78 -6.83
C ASP A 50 5.32 -2.51 -6.00
N TRP A 51 4.68 -1.37 -6.22
CA TRP A 51 3.38 -1.01 -5.67
C TRP A 51 2.34 -0.90 -6.81
N LEU A 52 1.31 -1.74 -6.79
CA LEU A 52 0.18 -1.66 -7.71
C LEU A 52 -1.11 -1.33 -6.94
N SER A 53 -1.66 -0.14 -7.20
CA SER A 53 -2.86 0.35 -6.51
C SER A 53 -4.17 0.10 -7.29
N PHE A 54 -4.43 -1.14 -7.74
CA PHE A 54 -5.73 -1.48 -8.36
C PHE A 54 -6.91 -1.28 -7.39
N SER A 55 -6.65 -1.39 -6.09
CA SER A 55 -7.57 -1.05 -5.01
C SER A 55 -6.82 -0.28 -3.94
N ALA A 56 -7.31 0.92 -3.58
CA ALA A 56 -6.69 1.72 -2.53
C ALA A 56 -6.63 0.96 -1.19
N SER A 57 -7.64 0.14 -0.90
CA SER A 57 -7.73 -0.62 0.35
C SER A 57 -6.98 -1.95 0.30
N GLN A 58 -6.44 -2.35 -0.85
CA GLN A 58 -5.71 -3.61 -1.04
C GLN A 58 -4.68 -3.46 -2.17
N PRO A 59 -3.67 -2.58 -2.00
CA PRO A 59 -2.58 -2.48 -2.94
C PRO A 59 -1.81 -3.79 -2.98
N LEU A 60 -1.27 -4.11 -4.15
CA LEU A 60 -0.43 -5.27 -4.35
C LEU A 60 1.03 -4.87 -4.21
N LEU A 61 1.78 -5.73 -3.53
CA LEU A 61 3.21 -5.56 -3.30
C LEU A 61 3.97 -6.60 -4.12
N SER A 62 5.00 -6.19 -4.84
CA SER A 62 5.96 -7.14 -5.40
C SER A 62 6.65 -7.93 -4.30
N ASP A 63 7.28 -9.06 -4.66
CA ASP A 63 8.04 -9.86 -3.70
C ASP A 63 9.19 -9.07 -3.02
N PRO A 64 10.00 -8.25 -3.74
CA PRO A 64 10.99 -7.38 -3.10
C PRO A 64 10.41 -6.41 -2.08
N MET A 65 9.30 -5.72 -2.42
CA MET A 65 8.65 -4.77 -1.50
C MET A 65 8.07 -5.47 -0.29
N LYS A 66 7.40 -6.61 -0.49
CA LYS A 66 6.88 -7.44 0.60
C LYS A 66 7.98 -7.84 1.58
N ARG A 67 9.11 -8.35 1.09
CA ARG A 67 10.23 -8.80 1.95
C ARG A 67 10.77 -7.68 2.82
N ILE A 68 10.88 -6.47 2.29
CA ILE A 68 11.34 -5.31 3.07
C ILE A 68 10.31 -4.95 4.14
N LEU A 69 9.05 -4.79 3.76
CA LEU A 69 8.00 -4.33 4.68
C LEU A 69 7.72 -5.34 5.79
N GLU A 70 7.88 -6.64 5.54
CA GLU A 70 7.78 -7.69 6.55
C GLU A 70 8.83 -7.56 7.66
N LEU A 71 10.03 -7.05 7.37
CA LEU A 71 11.06 -6.79 8.39
C LEU A 71 10.65 -5.67 9.36
N TYR A 72 9.84 -4.73 8.88
CA TYR A 72 9.39 -3.56 9.64
C TYR A 72 8.09 -3.80 10.41
N ASN A 73 7.37 -4.88 10.11
CA ASN A 73 6.19 -5.26 10.88
C ASN A 73 5.98 -6.78 10.86
N THR A 74 6.41 -7.44 11.94
CA THR A 74 6.25 -8.89 12.13
C THR A 74 4.79 -9.33 12.34
N GLN A 75 3.87 -8.38 12.61
CA GLN A 75 2.43 -8.64 12.66
C GLN A 75 1.75 -8.49 11.30
N ALA A 76 2.46 -8.00 10.28
CA ALA A 76 1.94 -8.03 8.91
C ALA A 76 1.69 -9.48 8.47
N ARG A 77 0.62 -9.66 7.72
CA ARG A 77 0.24 -10.94 7.11
C ARG A 77 0.12 -10.72 5.61
N PHE A 78 0.48 -11.73 4.83
CA PHE A 78 0.50 -11.64 3.39
C PHE A 78 -0.19 -12.86 2.77
N LYS A 79 -0.90 -12.64 1.67
CA LYS A 79 -1.50 -13.69 0.82
C LYS A 79 -1.01 -13.52 -0.60
N GLN A 80 -0.75 -14.63 -1.28
CA GLN A 80 -0.21 -14.63 -2.63
C GLN A 80 -1.29 -14.25 -3.64
N LEU A 81 -0.91 -13.46 -4.64
CA LEU A 81 -1.72 -13.15 -5.80
C LEU A 81 -0.86 -13.30 -7.05
N TYR A 82 -1.20 -14.26 -7.90
CA TYR A 82 -0.55 -14.39 -9.20
C TYR A 82 -1.29 -13.51 -10.20
N ILE A 83 -0.61 -12.49 -10.73
CA ILE A 83 -1.11 -11.70 -11.85
C ILE A 83 -0.78 -12.46 -13.13
N VAL A 84 -1.78 -12.77 -13.94
CA VAL A 84 -1.64 -13.58 -15.16
C VAL A 84 -2.17 -12.80 -16.35
N ASN A 85 -1.28 -12.45 -17.29
CA ASN A 85 -1.64 -12.01 -18.63
C ASN A 85 -1.55 -13.21 -19.58
N ARG A 86 -2.55 -13.39 -20.43
CA ARG A 86 -2.60 -14.54 -21.35
C ARG A 86 -1.79 -14.30 -22.63
N GLU A 87 -1.84 -13.08 -23.15
CA GLU A 87 -1.21 -12.69 -24.42
C GLU A 87 -0.61 -11.29 -24.29
N PRO A 88 0.73 -11.14 -24.24
CA PRO A 88 1.73 -12.21 -24.13
C PRO A 88 1.58 -13.01 -22.82
N SER A 89 1.97 -14.29 -22.84
CA SER A 89 1.93 -15.14 -21.65
C SER A 89 2.94 -14.65 -20.62
N ARG A 90 2.45 -14.01 -19.56
CA ARG A 90 3.26 -13.47 -18.47
C ARG A 90 2.56 -13.72 -17.15
N GLN A 91 3.31 -14.18 -16.16
CA GLN A 91 2.84 -14.39 -14.81
C GLN A 91 3.79 -13.72 -13.82
N GLU A 92 3.25 -12.89 -12.93
CA GLU A 92 4.01 -12.18 -11.90
C GLU A 92 3.42 -12.47 -10.52
N LEU A 93 4.28 -12.75 -9.53
CA LEU A 93 3.86 -12.96 -8.15
C LEU A 93 3.79 -11.63 -7.41
N TYR A 94 2.61 -11.34 -6.87
CA TYR A 94 2.35 -10.22 -5.98
C TYR A 94 1.76 -10.70 -4.65
N TRP A 95 1.68 -9.78 -3.71
CA TRP A 95 1.21 -10.03 -2.35
C TRP A 95 0.16 -9.00 -1.94
N ILE A 96 -0.92 -9.48 -1.35
CA ILE A 96 -1.86 -8.64 -0.62
C ILE A 96 -1.46 -8.64 0.85
N SER A 97 -1.31 -7.46 1.45
CA SER A 97 -0.95 -7.32 2.86
C SER A 97 -2.16 -7.01 3.73
N SER A 98 -2.20 -7.60 4.92
CA SER A 98 -2.95 -7.09 6.08
C SER A 98 -1.95 -6.62 7.11
N VAL A 99 -2.05 -5.35 7.48
CA VAL A 99 -1.21 -4.71 8.49
C VAL A 99 -2.08 -4.22 9.64
N PRO A 100 -1.52 -4.10 10.85
CA PRO A 100 -2.20 -3.46 11.97
C PRO A 100 -2.70 -2.07 11.60
N THR A 101 -3.87 -1.74 12.13
CA THR A 101 -4.41 -0.38 12.11
C THR A 101 -4.02 0.31 13.41
N VAL A 102 -3.52 1.53 13.31
CA VAL A 102 -3.04 2.34 14.44
C VAL A 102 -3.89 3.61 14.53
N ASP A 103 -4.38 3.90 15.72
CA ASP A 103 -4.98 5.20 16.04
C ASP A 103 -3.88 6.23 16.25
N GLY A 104 -3.31 6.69 15.14
CA GLY A 104 -2.12 7.53 15.12
C GLY A 104 -2.39 9.00 14.82
N ILE A 105 -3.64 9.39 14.60
CA ILE A 105 -3.97 10.77 14.22
C ILE A 105 -3.90 11.71 15.43
N SER A 106 -3.35 12.89 15.20
CA SER A 106 -3.35 14.02 16.14
C SER A 106 -4.70 14.73 16.11
N GLU A 107 -5.06 15.38 17.22
CA GLU A 107 -6.21 16.29 17.31
C GLU A 107 -6.11 17.48 16.36
N GLN A 108 -4.92 17.80 15.86
CA GLN A 108 -4.72 18.84 14.83
C GLN A 108 -5.01 18.37 13.40
N THR A 109 -5.44 17.11 13.22
CA THR A 109 -5.94 16.61 11.94
C THR A 109 -7.24 17.31 11.58
N GLU A 110 -7.32 17.89 10.38
CA GLU A 110 -8.51 18.59 9.90
C GLU A 110 -9.26 17.73 8.89
N PHE A 111 -10.59 17.73 9.02
CA PHE A 111 -11.52 17.12 8.07
C PHE A 111 -12.43 18.18 7.46
N TYR A 112 -12.88 17.95 6.24
CA TYR A 112 -13.90 18.77 5.62
C TYR A 112 -15.26 18.51 6.30
N ALA A 113 -15.91 19.57 6.77
CA ALA A 113 -17.15 19.44 7.55
C ALA A 113 -18.30 18.76 6.78
N HIS A 114 -18.34 18.92 5.44
CA HIS A 114 -19.48 18.49 4.62
C HIS A 114 -19.51 16.99 4.33
N ASP A 115 -18.36 16.32 4.24
CA ASP A 115 -18.26 14.91 3.86
C ASP A 115 -17.30 14.09 4.75
N GLN A 116 -16.70 14.74 5.74
CA GLN A 116 -15.70 14.17 6.67
C GLN A 116 -14.47 13.61 5.95
N THR A 117 -14.17 14.08 4.74
CA THR A 117 -12.92 13.72 4.04
C THR A 117 -11.73 14.44 4.67
N LEU A 118 -10.56 13.83 4.55
CA LEU A 118 -9.33 14.36 5.13
C LEU A 118 -8.90 15.65 4.39
N LYS A 119 -8.79 16.76 5.15
CA LYS A 119 -8.26 18.03 4.64
C LYS A 119 -6.76 18.18 4.94
N ARG A 120 -6.34 17.83 6.16
CA ARG A 120 -4.93 17.87 6.60
C ARG A 120 -4.68 16.77 7.61
N LEU A 121 -3.76 15.85 7.28
CA LEU A 121 -3.36 14.78 8.17
C LEU A 121 -2.14 15.17 9.00
N VAL A 122 -2.29 15.10 10.32
CA VAL A 122 -1.20 15.29 11.27
C VAL A 122 -1.12 14.07 12.17
N LEU A 123 0.07 13.49 12.29
CA LEU A 123 0.29 12.34 13.15
C LEU A 123 0.67 12.78 14.56
N ASP A 124 0.22 12.02 15.56
CA ASP A 124 0.66 12.12 16.94
C ASP A 124 1.91 11.23 17.14
N SER A 125 3.04 11.87 17.46
CA SER A 125 4.35 11.23 17.60
C SER A 125 4.40 10.17 18.68
N HIS A 126 3.63 10.32 19.75
CA HIS A 126 3.56 9.35 20.83
C HIS A 126 2.76 8.12 20.39
N LYS A 127 1.64 8.31 19.68
CA LYS A 127 0.78 7.22 19.22
C LYS A 127 1.39 6.38 18.11
N VAL A 128 2.17 6.98 17.19
CA VAL A 128 2.81 6.24 16.09
C VAL A 128 4.20 5.70 16.44
N ASN A 129 4.72 6.02 17.62
CA ASN A 129 6.04 5.60 18.10
C ASN A 129 6.20 4.06 18.03
N GLY A 130 7.25 3.60 17.34
CA GLY A 130 7.59 2.18 17.24
C GLY A 130 6.83 1.42 16.16
N HIS A 131 5.86 2.05 15.49
CA HIS A 131 5.24 1.51 14.28
C HIS A 131 6.05 1.92 13.05
N HIS A 132 6.32 0.98 12.14
CA HIS A 132 7.14 1.22 10.96
C HIS A 132 6.45 0.95 9.62
N PHE A 133 5.40 0.12 9.60
CA PHE A 133 4.53 -0.12 8.45
C PHE A 133 3.12 -0.46 8.96
N PHE A 134 2.13 0.41 8.73
CA PHE A 134 0.79 0.27 9.33
C PHE A 134 -0.27 1.04 8.54
N ARG A 135 -1.54 0.85 8.91
CA ARG A 135 -2.66 1.69 8.44
C ARG A 135 -3.15 2.63 9.51
N LEU A 136 -3.70 3.77 9.12
CA LEU A 136 -4.40 4.65 10.05
C LEU A 136 -5.84 4.17 10.30
N SER A 137 -6.28 4.20 11.56
CA SER A 137 -7.71 4.11 11.90
C SER A 137 -8.33 5.51 11.84
N ASN A 138 -9.65 5.56 12.00
CA ASN A 138 -10.39 6.82 12.17
C ASN A 138 -10.28 7.78 10.97
N VAL A 139 -9.90 7.24 9.81
CA VAL A 139 -9.88 7.91 8.51
C VAL A 139 -10.62 7.04 7.51
N ARG A 140 -11.28 7.69 6.54
CA ARG A 140 -12.11 6.98 5.56
C ARG A 140 -11.26 6.30 4.49
N GLU A 141 -10.15 6.95 4.13
CA GLU A 141 -9.19 6.50 3.15
C GLU A 141 -8.18 5.53 3.76
N PRO A 142 -7.81 4.44 3.06
CA PRO A 142 -6.91 3.42 3.57
C PRO A 142 -5.44 3.85 3.46
N TYR A 143 -5.01 4.81 4.29
CA TYR A 143 -3.63 5.29 4.28
C TYR A 143 -2.65 4.26 4.83
N PHE A 144 -1.68 3.88 4.01
CA PHE A 144 -0.52 3.08 4.43
C PHE A 144 0.63 3.99 4.80
N ILE A 145 1.08 3.88 6.04
CA ILE A 145 2.11 4.71 6.62
C ILE A 145 3.38 3.88 6.79
N VAL A 146 4.51 4.47 6.42
CA VAL A 146 5.84 3.94 6.68
C VAL A 146 6.68 4.95 7.47
N SER A 147 7.48 4.44 8.39
CA SER A 147 8.54 5.24 9.05
C SER A 147 9.64 5.64 8.07
N LEU A 148 10.49 6.60 8.44
CA LEU A 148 11.67 7.00 7.67
C LEU A 148 12.57 5.80 7.36
N GLU A 149 12.84 4.93 8.34
CA GLU A 149 13.73 3.78 8.20
C GLU A 149 13.20 2.80 7.14
N ALA A 150 11.89 2.55 7.17
CA ALA A 150 11.21 1.73 6.16
C ALA A 150 11.23 2.41 4.78
N ALA A 151 10.90 3.70 4.72
CA ALA A 151 10.91 4.49 3.50
C ALA A 151 12.30 4.48 2.82
N GLU A 152 13.37 4.73 3.57
CA GLU A 152 14.73 4.66 3.04
C GLU A 152 15.11 3.26 2.57
N SER A 153 14.65 2.21 3.26
CA SER A 153 14.90 0.84 2.83
C SER A 153 14.22 0.49 1.52
N LEU A 154 13.05 1.06 1.23
CA LEU A 154 12.39 0.95 -0.08
C LEU A 154 13.19 1.72 -1.13
N LEU A 155 13.58 2.96 -0.84
CA LEU A 155 14.31 3.83 -1.78
C LEU A 155 15.71 3.31 -2.15
N ARG A 156 16.47 2.78 -1.18
CA ARG A 156 17.81 2.21 -1.41
C ARG A 156 17.81 1.01 -2.37
N ARG A 157 16.65 0.38 -2.59
CA ARG A 157 16.48 -0.75 -3.50
C ARG A 157 15.79 -0.38 -4.80
N SER A 158 15.62 0.92 -5.04
CA SER A 158 15.03 1.46 -6.27
C SER A 158 13.64 0.90 -6.59
N LEU A 159 12.85 0.62 -5.56
CA LEU A 159 11.48 0.14 -5.75
C LEU A 159 10.59 1.24 -6.36
N SER A 160 9.61 0.83 -7.14
CA SER A 160 8.81 1.70 -8.04
C SER A 160 7.29 1.61 -7.81
N GLY A 161 6.54 2.50 -8.47
CA GLY A 161 5.06 2.51 -8.44
C GLY A 161 4.45 3.24 -7.24
N PHE A 162 5.27 3.85 -6.37
CA PHE A 162 4.78 4.65 -5.26
C PHE A 162 5.56 5.95 -5.12
N ARG A 163 4.94 6.90 -4.42
CA ARG A 163 5.54 8.13 -3.94
C ARG A 163 5.44 8.16 -2.42
N LEU A 164 6.45 8.74 -1.79
CA LEU A 164 6.50 8.98 -0.35
C LEU A 164 6.14 10.44 -0.10
N GLN A 165 4.96 10.68 0.45
CA GLN A 165 4.56 12.01 0.88
C GLN A 165 4.81 12.13 2.38
N LYS A 166 5.69 13.06 2.75
CA LYS A 166 6.03 13.32 4.15
C LYS A 166 4.78 13.80 4.91
N LEU A 167 4.55 13.24 6.08
CA LEU A 167 3.48 13.64 6.97
C LEU A 167 3.98 14.61 8.04
N GLU A 168 3.08 15.50 8.45
CA GLU A 168 3.29 16.35 9.63
C GLU A 168 3.19 15.51 10.90
N LEU A 169 4.00 15.86 11.89
CA LEU A 169 4.15 15.12 13.14
C LEU A 169 4.20 16.10 14.31
N LEU A 170 3.46 15.79 15.38
CA LEU A 170 3.38 16.59 16.60
C LEU A 170 3.68 15.77 17.85
#